data_AF-A0A6F9ZXY8-F1
#
_entry.id   AF-A0A6F9ZXY8-F1
#
_cell.length_a   1.000
_cell.length_b   1.000
_cell.length_c   1.000
_cell.angle_alpha   90.00
_cell.angle_beta   90.00
_cell.angle_gamma   90.00
#
_symmetry.space_group_name_H-M   'P 1'
#
loop_
_entity.id
_entity.type
_entity.pdbx_description
1 polymer ?
#
loop_
_entity_poly.entity_id
_entity_poly.type
_entity_poly.pdbx_seq_one_letter_code
_entity_poly.pdbx_strand_id
1 'polypeptide(L)'
;MLERIFQDIRRLYRRLLAEREAEQSVCTTPPSLNATLEDVERLDPEDPLLVAIALRHHDPTVAGAAVERIKPRRSLRMIANTQEASREARVIAIGKLGRCRAGLEDSFLVDLAIRDDDPVIAQFAAHHVRMPWWINELRRSKYETVRLVVASSSKDADLLKSMEREDPSPIIRARATLRLRELIDGYSES
;
A
#
# COMPACT_ATOMS: atom_id res chain seq x y z
N MET A 1 10.92 -47.22 -7.85
CA MET A 1 11.17 -45.93 -8.53
C MET A 1 10.42 -44.76 -7.87
N LEU A 2 9.10 -44.86 -7.67
CA LEU A 2 8.28 -43.83 -7.00
C LEU A 2 8.70 -43.53 -5.55
N GLU A 3 9.08 -44.56 -4.79
CA GLU A 3 9.48 -44.40 -3.38
C GLU A 3 10.75 -43.55 -3.20
N ARG A 4 11.67 -43.61 -4.17
CA ARG A 4 12.89 -42.79 -4.22
C ARG A 4 12.55 -41.30 -4.44
N ILE A 5 11.61 -41.02 -5.34
CA ILE A 5 11.13 -39.66 -5.62
C ILE A 5 10.48 -39.04 -4.37
N PHE A 6 9.65 -39.78 -3.64
CA PHE A 6 9.04 -39.28 -2.40
C PHE A 6 10.07 -39.00 -1.29
N GLN A 7 11.11 -39.82 -1.19
CA GLN A 7 12.20 -39.57 -0.24
C GLN A 7 12.98 -38.30 -0.57
N ASP A 8 13.25 -38.06 -1.86
CA ASP A 8 13.95 -36.86 -2.33
C ASP A 8 13.11 -35.60 -2.08
N ILE A 9 11.79 -35.63 -2.37
CA ILE A 9 10.88 -34.52 -2.07
C ILE A 9 10.83 -34.23 -0.56
N ARG A 10 10.74 -35.25 0.29
CA ARG A 10 10.74 -35.07 1.76
C ARG A 10 12.06 -34.51 2.29
N ARG A 11 13.19 -34.82 1.65
CA ARG A 11 14.50 -34.24 2.01
C ARG A 11 14.57 -32.78 1.61
N LEU A 12 14.13 -32.44 0.40
CA LEU A 12 14.07 -31.05 -0.07
C LEU A 12 13.15 -30.21 0.80
N TYR A 13 11.96 -30.71 1.14
CA TYR A 13 11.00 -30.00 1.98
C TYR A 13 11.55 -29.75 3.40
N ARG A 14 12.20 -30.75 4.01
CA ARG A 14 12.85 -30.57 5.33
C ARG A 14 14.01 -29.58 5.29
N ARG A 15 14.79 -29.57 4.21
CA ARG A 15 15.88 -28.61 4.02
C ARG A 15 15.34 -27.18 3.90
N LEU A 16 14.29 -26.98 3.11
CA LEU A 16 13.63 -25.67 2.96
C LEU A 16 13.01 -25.18 4.28
N LEU A 17 12.39 -26.08 5.04
CA LEU A 17 11.88 -25.75 6.37
C LEU A 17 13.00 -25.35 7.34
N ALA A 18 14.11 -26.11 7.37
CA ALA A 18 15.25 -25.81 8.22
C ALA A 18 15.97 -24.50 7.82
N GLU A 19 16.08 -24.21 6.52
CA GLU A 19 16.60 -22.94 6.01
C GLU A 19 15.69 -21.78 6.44
N ARG A 20 14.36 -21.95 6.34
CA ARG A 20 13.39 -20.95 6.80
C ARG A 20 13.39 -20.76 8.32
N GLU A 21 13.56 -21.83 9.09
CA GLU A 21 13.68 -21.78 10.55
C GLU A 21 15.01 -21.17 10.97
N ALA A 22 16.10 -21.42 10.25
CA ALA A 22 17.40 -20.78 10.47
C ALA A 22 17.33 -19.28 10.16
N GLU A 23 16.67 -18.89 9.06
CA GLU A 23 16.39 -17.48 8.74
C GLU A 23 15.53 -16.80 9.81
N GLN A 24 14.61 -17.53 10.45
CA GLN A 24 13.82 -17.03 11.58
C GLN A 24 14.60 -17.04 12.91
N SER A 25 15.62 -17.87 13.05
CA SER A 25 16.45 -18.04 14.25
C SER A 25 17.54 -16.97 14.39
N VAL A 26 17.86 -16.23 13.31
CA VAL A 26 18.73 -15.03 13.37
C VAL A 26 17.92 -13.82 13.87
N CYS A 27 17.35 -13.90 15.08
CA CYS A 27 16.77 -12.73 15.74
C CYS A 27 16.60 -12.94 17.25
N THR A 28 17.66 -12.73 18.04
CA THR A 28 17.53 -12.61 19.51
C THR A 28 18.31 -11.43 20.10
N THR A 29 18.44 -10.35 19.33
CA THR A 29 18.51 -9.02 19.93
C THR A 29 17.87 -8.05 18.95
N PRO A 30 16.74 -7.39 19.30
CA PRO A 30 16.25 -6.32 18.46
C PRO A 30 17.40 -5.31 18.32
N PRO A 31 17.78 -4.91 17.10
CA PRO A 31 18.73 -3.83 16.92
C PRO A 31 18.22 -2.65 17.75
N SER A 32 19.11 -1.98 18.49
CA SER A 32 18.66 -0.91 19.39
C SER A 32 17.85 0.10 18.58
N LEU A 33 16.55 0.16 18.83
CA LEU A 33 15.61 1.06 18.15
C LEU A 33 15.82 2.54 18.55
N ASN A 34 17.02 2.87 19.04
CA ASN A 34 17.50 4.21 19.33
C ASN A 34 18.28 4.76 18.13
N ALA A 35 17.86 4.41 16.91
CA ALA A 35 18.51 4.86 15.70
C ALA A 35 18.21 6.35 15.49
N THR A 36 19.24 7.13 15.16
CA THR A 36 19.06 8.52 14.75
C THR A 36 18.83 8.60 13.24
N LEU A 37 18.47 9.79 12.74
CA LEU A 37 18.42 10.03 11.29
C LEU A 37 19.78 9.78 10.61
N GLU A 38 20.88 10.17 11.25
CA GLU A 38 22.22 9.93 10.71
C GLU A 38 22.52 8.42 10.61
N ASP A 39 22.08 7.63 11.57
CA ASP A 39 22.26 6.18 11.54
C ASP A 39 21.50 5.58 10.36
N VAL A 40 20.23 5.99 10.17
CA VAL A 40 19.42 5.58 9.01
C VAL A 40 20.08 5.94 7.69
N GLU A 41 20.70 7.13 7.60
CA GLU A 41 21.38 7.58 6.39
C GLU A 41 22.63 6.78 6.03
N ARG A 42 23.27 6.13 7.00
CA ARG A 42 24.47 5.30 6.80
C ARG A 42 24.15 3.86 6.39
N LEU A 43 22.93 3.38 6.66
CA LEU A 43 22.53 2.00 6.34
C LEU A 43 22.38 1.77 4.84
N ASP A 44 22.77 0.58 4.38
CA ASP A 44 22.54 0.19 2.99
C ASP A 44 21.02 0.15 2.68
N PRO A 45 20.56 0.62 1.50
CA PRO A 45 19.15 0.55 1.11
C PRO A 45 18.50 -0.85 1.11
N GLU A 46 19.29 -1.92 1.09
CA GLU A 46 18.87 -3.31 1.19
C GLU A 46 19.04 -3.89 2.61
N ASP A 47 19.55 -3.11 3.56
CA ASP A 47 19.75 -3.54 4.94
C ASP A 47 18.39 -3.85 5.62
N PRO A 48 18.19 -5.08 6.15
CA PRO A 48 16.97 -5.44 6.85
C PRO A 48 16.70 -4.57 8.09
N LEU A 49 17.71 -3.91 8.66
CA LEU A 49 17.57 -2.98 9.77
C LEU A 49 16.66 -1.79 9.41
N LEU A 50 16.70 -1.30 8.16
CA LEU A 50 15.79 -0.23 7.72
C LEU A 50 14.32 -0.63 7.89
N VAL A 51 14.00 -1.89 7.61
CA VAL A 51 12.66 -2.42 7.76
C VAL A 51 12.27 -2.48 9.24
N ALA A 52 13.17 -2.96 10.10
CA ALA A 52 12.92 -3.01 11.54
C ALA A 52 12.69 -1.59 12.13
N ILE A 53 13.48 -0.60 11.70
CA ILE A 53 13.32 0.80 12.10
C ILE A 53 11.97 1.34 11.61
N ALA A 54 11.64 1.17 10.33
CA ALA A 54 10.38 1.63 9.76
C ALA A 54 9.14 1.04 10.47
N LEU A 55 9.23 -0.20 10.97
CA LEU A 55 8.13 -0.88 11.63
C LEU A 55 7.96 -0.51 13.11
N ARG A 56 9.04 -0.17 13.81
CA ARG A 56 9.03 -0.15 15.29
C ARG A 56 9.64 1.09 15.92
N HIS A 57 10.22 1.99 15.14
CA HIS A 57 10.81 3.20 15.69
C HIS A 57 9.72 4.15 16.19
N HIS A 58 9.89 4.66 17.41
CA HIS A 58 8.89 5.50 18.08
C HIS A 58 8.79 6.91 17.46
N ASP A 59 9.91 7.44 16.96
CA ASP A 59 9.92 8.69 16.20
C ASP A 59 9.45 8.44 14.75
N PRO A 60 8.31 9.01 14.31
CA PRO A 60 7.78 8.83 12.96
C PRO A 60 8.67 9.46 11.89
N THR A 61 9.48 10.48 12.22
CA THR A 61 10.43 11.09 11.28
C THR A 61 11.57 10.12 10.96
N VAL A 62 12.14 9.45 11.96
CA VAL A 62 13.15 8.40 11.76
C VAL A 62 12.56 7.20 11.03
N ALA A 63 11.37 6.75 11.43
CA ALA A 63 10.67 5.65 10.75
C ALA A 63 10.43 5.98 9.26
N GLY A 64 9.94 7.20 8.96
CA GLY A 64 9.71 7.67 7.60
C GLY A 64 11.00 7.75 6.76
N ALA A 65 12.08 8.26 7.34
CA ALA A 65 13.39 8.29 6.68
C ALA A 65 13.89 6.88 6.33
N ALA A 66 13.65 5.90 7.21
CA ALA A 66 13.98 4.52 6.93
C ALA A 66 13.18 3.98 5.74
N VAL A 67 11.87 4.25 5.67
CA VAL A 67 11.03 3.87 4.52
C VAL A 67 11.53 4.50 3.22
N GLU A 68 11.96 5.76 3.23
CA GLU A 68 12.48 6.43 2.03
C GLU A 68 13.74 5.75 1.46
N ARG A 69 14.53 5.09 2.29
CA ARG A 69 15.71 4.32 1.82
C ARG A 69 15.38 2.93 1.29
N ILE A 70 14.33 2.28 1.80
CA ILE A 70 13.96 0.91 1.41
C ILE A 70 13.64 0.83 -0.09
N LYS A 71 14.39 0.03 -0.85
CA LYS A 71 14.13 -0.25 -2.27
C LYS A 71 13.20 -1.45 -2.52
N PRO A 72 13.32 -2.57 -1.79
CA PRO A 72 12.52 -3.76 -2.09
C PRO A 72 11.02 -3.53 -1.90
N ARG A 73 10.24 -3.79 -2.95
CA ARG A 73 8.76 -3.61 -2.91
C ARG A 73 8.08 -4.47 -1.86
N ARG A 74 8.58 -5.68 -1.65
CA ARG A 74 8.03 -6.60 -0.63
C ARG A 74 8.11 -5.99 0.77
N SER A 75 9.20 -5.33 1.11
CA SER A 75 9.37 -4.63 2.38
C SER A 75 8.41 -3.44 2.50
N LEU A 76 8.26 -2.65 1.43
CA LEU A 76 7.29 -1.53 1.41
C LEU A 76 5.85 -2.01 1.59
N ARG A 77 5.43 -3.11 0.95
CA ARG A 77 4.10 -3.71 1.16
C ARG A 77 3.90 -4.15 2.61
N MET A 78 4.91 -4.78 3.19
CA MET A 78 4.85 -5.20 4.59
C MET A 78 4.66 -4.01 5.53
N ILE A 79 5.41 -2.93 5.31
CA ILE A 79 5.28 -1.70 6.11
C ILE A 79 3.91 -1.07 5.93
N ALA A 80 3.45 -0.91 4.68
CA ALA A 80 2.15 -0.32 4.39
C ALA A 80 0.97 -1.09 5.03
N ASN A 81 1.08 -2.43 5.14
CA ASN A 81 0.01 -3.30 5.61
C ASN A 81 0.04 -3.62 7.12
N THR A 82 1.12 -3.27 7.84
CA THR A 82 1.22 -3.55 9.27
C THR A 82 0.63 -2.43 10.11
N GLN A 83 0.00 -2.77 11.22
CA GLN A 83 -0.48 -1.80 12.21
C GLN A 83 0.60 -1.43 13.25
N GLU A 84 1.74 -2.13 13.26
CA GLU A 84 2.88 -1.78 14.12
C GLU A 84 3.59 -0.51 13.64
N ALA A 85 3.61 -0.27 12.32
CA ALA A 85 4.26 0.90 11.74
C ALA A 85 3.46 2.18 12.02
N SER A 86 4.18 3.30 12.22
CA SER A 86 3.54 4.62 12.33
C SER A 86 2.77 4.96 11.06
N ARG A 87 1.71 5.78 11.20
CA ARG A 87 0.90 6.23 10.06
C ARG A 87 1.78 6.88 8.98
N GLU A 88 2.74 7.71 9.38
CA GLU A 88 3.67 8.40 8.49
C GLU A 88 4.52 7.42 7.68
N ALA A 89 5.08 6.40 8.32
CA ALA A 89 5.84 5.35 7.64
C ALA A 89 4.97 4.59 6.63
N ARG A 90 3.74 4.26 6.99
CA ARG A 90 2.76 3.59 6.12
C ARG A 90 2.40 4.45 4.91
N VAL A 91 2.13 5.74 5.11
CA VAL A 91 1.84 6.72 4.04
C VAL A 91 3.02 6.81 3.07
N ILE A 92 4.24 6.95 3.57
CA ILE A 92 5.45 7.02 2.72
C ILE A 92 5.60 5.71 1.92
N ALA A 93 5.39 4.56 2.54
CA ALA A 93 5.49 3.26 1.87
C ALA A 93 4.46 3.14 0.73
N ILE A 94 3.20 3.54 0.98
CA ILE A 94 2.14 3.59 -0.02
C ILE A 94 2.51 4.52 -1.17
N GLY A 95 3.04 5.71 -0.87
CA GLY A 95 3.46 6.68 -1.88
C GLY A 95 4.54 6.12 -2.80
N LYS A 96 5.53 5.41 -2.23
CA LYS A 96 6.59 4.74 -3.01
C LYS A 96 6.05 3.60 -3.87
N LEU A 97 5.12 2.80 -3.35
CA LEU A 97 4.45 1.75 -4.12
C LEU A 97 3.65 2.35 -5.30
N GLY A 98 2.88 3.41 -5.04
CA GLY A 98 2.10 4.11 -6.06
C GLY A 98 2.94 4.78 -7.14
N ARG A 99 4.18 5.21 -6.85
CA ARG A 99 5.10 5.76 -7.87
C ARG A 99 5.58 4.72 -8.89
N CYS A 100 5.48 3.42 -8.60
CA CYS A 100 5.92 2.38 -9.51
C CYS A 100 5.05 2.34 -10.80
N ARG A 101 5.68 2.36 -11.97
CA ARG A 101 4.99 2.48 -13.27
C ARG A 101 4.14 1.26 -13.69
N ALA A 102 4.23 0.14 -12.98
CA ALA A 102 3.76 -1.14 -13.52
C ALA A 102 2.30 -1.50 -13.21
N GLY A 103 1.54 -0.71 -12.44
CA GLY A 103 0.17 -1.08 -12.02
C GLY A 103 0.05 -2.38 -11.19
N LEU A 104 1.17 -3.10 -11.01
CA LEU A 104 1.29 -4.34 -10.22
C LEU A 104 0.98 -4.15 -8.74
N GLU A 105 0.96 -2.91 -8.28
CA GLU A 105 0.67 -2.54 -6.90
C GLU A 105 -0.80 -2.12 -6.71
N ASP A 106 -1.55 -1.89 -7.80
CA ASP A 106 -2.91 -1.34 -7.69
C ASP A 106 -3.86 -2.29 -6.97
N SER A 107 -3.75 -3.61 -7.15
CA SER A 107 -4.57 -4.57 -6.39
C SER A 107 -4.32 -4.48 -4.89
N PHE A 108 -3.05 -4.35 -4.49
CA PHE A 108 -2.67 -4.18 -3.08
C PHE A 108 -3.16 -2.84 -2.52
N LEU A 109 -3.04 -1.76 -3.30
CA LEU A 109 -3.53 -0.43 -2.90
C LEU A 109 -5.06 -0.38 -2.78
N VAL A 110 -5.78 -1.10 -3.65
CA VAL A 110 -7.23 -1.27 -3.56
C VAL A 110 -7.61 -2.04 -2.31
N ASP A 111 -6.93 -3.14 -2.02
CA ASP A 111 -7.16 -3.92 -0.80
C ASP A 111 -6.97 -3.05 0.45
N LEU A 112 -5.90 -2.24 0.51
CA LEU A 112 -5.69 -1.27 1.58
C LEU A 112 -6.81 -0.22 1.64
N ALA A 113 -7.18 0.38 0.51
CA ALA A 113 -8.23 1.41 0.46
C ALA A 113 -9.62 0.91 0.90
N ILE A 114 -9.87 -0.40 0.78
CA ILE A 114 -11.14 -1.02 1.17
C ILE A 114 -11.09 -1.53 2.63
N ARG A 115 -9.98 -2.18 3.02
CA ARG A 115 -9.91 -2.98 4.25
C ARG A 115 -9.20 -2.30 5.40
N ASP A 116 -8.37 -1.29 5.15
CA ASP A 116 -7.63 -0.65 6.24
C ASP A 116 -8.57 0.03 7.24
N ASP A 117 -8.27 -0.09 8.52
CA ASP A 117 -9.09 0.51 9.57
C ASP A 117 -8.76 1.99 9.83
N ASP A 118 -7.60 2.48 9.35
CA ASP A 118 -7.28 3.90 9.37
C ASP A 118 -7.83 4.60 8.11
N PRO A 119 -8.81 5.51 8.24
CA PRO A 119 -9.43 6.17 7.08
C PRO A 119 -8.44 7.06 6.31
N VAL A 120 -7.39 7.57 6.96
CA VAL A 120 -6.34 8.36 6.30
C VAL A 120 -5.50 7.47 5.40
N ILE A 121 -5.13 6.27 5.89
CA ILE A 121 -4.42 5.29 5.09
C ILE A 121 -5.27 4.80 3.93
N ALA A 122 -6.54 4.47 4.19
CA ALA A 122 -7.46 4.02 3.16
C ALA A 122 -7.63 5.08 2.04
N GLN A 123 -7.84 6.35 2.42
CA GLN A 123 -7.92 7.47 1.48
C GLN A 123 -6.61 7.65 0.69
N PHE A 124 -5.46 7.59 1.37
CA PHE A 124 -4.17 7.79 0.73
C PHE A 124 -3.83 6.66 -0.26
N ALA A 125 -4.18 5.42 0.07
CA ALA A 125 -4.07 4.29 -0.84
C ALA A 125 -4.96 4.47 -2.07
N ALA A 126 -6.22 4.91 -1.88
CA ALA A 126 -7.14 5.19 -2.98
C ALA A 126 -6.59 6.25 -3.97
N HIS A 127 -5.93 7.29 -3.46
CA HIS A 127 -5.29 8.32 -4.29
C HIS A 127 -4.16 7.78 -5.19
N HIS A 128 -3.57 6.65 -4.84
CA HIS A 128 -2.46 6.05 -5.58
C HIS A 128 -2.88 4.92 -6.52
N VAL A 129 -4.17 4.54 -6.54
CA VAL A 129 -4.71 3.61 -7.53
C VAL A 129 -4.83 4.31 -8.89
N ARG A 130 -4.26 3.69 -9.94
CA ARG A 130 -4.15 4.30 -11.27
C ARG A 130 -5.03 3.64 -12.32
N MET A 131 -5.26 2.34 -12.17
CA MET A 131 -5.98 1.57 -13.17
C MET A 131 -7.49 1.85 -13.09
N PRO A 132 -8.13 2.28 -14.20
CA PRO A 132 -9.54 2.65 -14.19
C PRO A 132 -10.49 1.56 -13.71
N TRP A 133 -10.21 0.28 -14.01
CA TRP A 133 -11.09 -0.82 -13.60
C TRP A 133 -11.15 -1.01 -12.09
N TRP A 134 -10.10 -0.64 -11.35
CA TRP A 134 -10.08 -0.73 -9.89
C TRP A 134 -10.88 0.38 -9.21
N ILE A 135 -11.11 1.50 -9.89
CA ILE A 135 -11.90 2.64 -9.39
C ILE A 135 -13.34 2.20 -9.08
N ASN A 136 -13.89 1.28 -9.88
CA ASN A 136 -15.24 0.72 -9.66
C ASN A 136 -15.38 -0.06 -8.35
N GLU A 137 -14.31 -0.68 -7.85
CA GLU A 137 -14.34 -1.36 -6.56
C GLU A 137 -14.28 -0.35 -5.41
N LEU A 138 -13.45 0.70 -5.55
CA LEU A 138 -13.29 1.74 -4.54
C LEU A 138 -14.58 2.53 -4.27
N ARG A 139 -15.47 2.67 -5.27
CA ARG A 139 -16.77 3.35 -5.08
C ARG A 139 -17.65 2.68 -4.02
N ARG A 140 -17.40 1.41 -3.70
CA ARG A 140 -18.13 0.65 -2.68
C ARG A 140 -17.48 0.71 -1.30
N SER A 141 -16.39 1.47 -1.14
CA SER A 141 -15.70 1.60 0.15
C SER A 141 -16.63 2.12 1.23
N LYS A 142 -16.47 1.61 2.45
CA LYS A 142 -17.19 2.10 3.65
C LYS A 142 -16.85 3.57 3.95
N TYR A 143 -15.66 4.02 3.57
CA TYR A 143 -15.18 5.38 3.84
C TYR A 143 -15.67 6.38 2.80
N GLU A 144 -16.35 7.43 3.27
CA GLU A 144 -16.76 8.56 2.42
C GLU A 144 -15.55 9.22 1.73
N THR A 145 -14.42 9.36 2.43
CA THR A 145 -13.20 9.96 1.88
C THR A 145 -12.66 9.19 0.68
N VAL A 146 -12.68 7.85 0.71
CA VAL A 146 -12.27 7.00 -0.42
C VAL A 146 -13.21 7.17 -1.60
N ARG A 147 -14.54 7.14 -1.37
CA ARG A 147 -15.53 7.36 -2.43
C ARG A 147 -15.43 8.77 -3.01
N LEU A 148 -15.08 9.77 -2.21
CA LEU A 148 -14.83 11.13 -2.68
C LEU A 148 -13.59 11.22 -3.59
N VAL A 149 -12.53 10.46 -3.29
CA VAL A 149 -11.37 10.32 -4.20
C VAL A 149 -11.83 9.77 -5.54
N VAL A 150 -12.65 8.72 -5.54
CA VAL A 150 -13.21 8.13 -6.76
C VAL A 150 -14.00 9.14 -7.58
N ALA A 151 -14.94 9.87 -6.95
CA ALA A 151 -15.71 10.91 -7.64
C ALA A 151 -14.83 12.03 -8.20
N SER A 152 -13.70 12.33 -7.56
CA SER A 152 -12.81 13.41 -7.97
C SER A 152 -11.83 13.03 -9.08
N SER A 153 -11.38 11.77 -9.10
CA SER A 153 -10.34 11.31 -10.04
C SER A 153 -10.88 10.54 -11.25
N SER A 154 -12.11 10.03 -11.17
CA SER A 154 -12.72 9.27 -12.25
C SER A 154 -12.83 10.10 -13.54
N LYS A 155 -12.65 9.39 -14.65
CA LYS A 155 -12.91 9.86 -16.02
C LYS A 155 -14.05 9.07 -16.69
N ASP A 156 -14.63 8.12 -15.97
CA ASP A 156 -15.74 7.29 -16.43
C ASP A 156 -17.06 8.03 -16.12
N ALA A 157 -17.72 8.52 -17.17
CA ALA A 157 -18.97 9.27 -17.05
C ALA A 157 -20.13 8.42 -16.53
N ASP A 158 -20.17 7.12 -16.83
CA ASP A 158 -21.25 6.25 -16.38
C ASP A 158 -21.09 5.93 -14.89
N LEU A 159 -19.86 5.71 -14.44
CA LEU A 159 -19.53 5.63 -13.02
C LEU A 159 -19.95 6.90 -12.28
N LEU A 160 -19.56 8.08 -12.78
CA LEU A 160 -19.89 9.35 -12.14
C LEU A 160 -21.41 9.59 -12.09
N LYS A 161 -22.16 9.25 -13.15
CA LYS A 161 -23.64 9.32 -13.15
C LYS A 161 -24.26 8.39 -12.11
N SER A 162 -23.74 7.18 -11.94
CA SER A 162 -24.20 6.27 -10.88
C SER A 162 -23.94 6.89 -9.50
N MET A 163 -22.74 7.41 -9.24
CA MET A 163 -22.42 8.06 -7.96
C MET A 163 -23.29 9.30 -7.69
N GLU A 164 -23.53 10.14 -8.70
CA GLU A 164 -24.41 11.30 -8.60
C GLU A 164 -25.84 10.93 -8.15
N ARG A 165 -26.36 9.79 -8.60
CA ARG A 165 -27.74 9.36 -8.30
C ARG A 165 -27.86 8.54 -7.02
N GLU A 166 -26.86 7.69 -6.77
CA GLU A 166 -26.98 6.56 -5.84
C GLU A 166 -26.09 6.69 -4.60
N ASP A 167 -25.05 7.54 -4.60
CA ASP A 167 -24.18 7.63 -3.42
C ASP A 167 -24.96 8.22 -2.23
N PRO A 168 -24.89 7.60 -1.03
CA PRO A 168 -25.61 8.09 0.13
C PRO A 168 -25.18 9.50 0.57
N SER A 169 -23.93 9.88 0.31
CA SER A 169 -23.39 11.18 0.71
C SER A 169 -23.75 12.30 -0.28
N PRO A 170 -24.39 13.40 0.18
CA PRO A 170 -24.66 14.54 -0.69
C PRO A 170 -23.37 15.20 -1.22
N ILE A 171 -22.27 15.14 -0.46
CA ILE A 171 -20.98 15.72 -0.86
C ILE A 171 -20.42 14.95 -2.06
N ILE A 172 -20.50 13.61 -2.03
CA ILE A 172 -20.04 12.78 -3.13
C ILE A 172 -20.91 13.00 -4.38
N ARG A 173 -22.24 13.05 -4.21
CA ARG A 173 -23.15 13.34 -5.33
C ARG A 173 -22.81 14.67 -5.99
N ALA A 174 -22.65 15.73 -5.19
CA ALA A 174 -22.28 17.06 -5.69
C ALA A 174 -20.91 17.06 -6.39
N ARG A 175 -19.92 16.35 -5.85
CA ARG A 175 -18.60 16.23 -6.49
C ARG A 175 -18.67 15.49 -7.81
N ALA A 176 -19.48 14.42 -7.91
CA ALA A 176 -19.69 13.67 -9.13
C ALA A 176 -20.36 14.53 -10.22
N THR A 177 -21.39 15.31 -9.87
CA THR A 177 -22.02 16.29 -10.78
C THR A 177 -21.00 17.30 -11.30
N LEU A 178 -20.17 17.87 -10.41
CA LEU A 178 -19.14 18.83 -10.81
C LEU A 178 -18.13 18.19 -11.78
N ARG A 179 -17.67 16.98 -11.47
CA ARG A 179 -16.72 16.26 -12.31
C ARG A 179 -17.30 15.90 -13.69
N LEU A 180 -18.58 15.54 -13.77
CA LEU A 180 -19.27 15.30 -15.05
C LEU A 180 -19.28 16.54 -15.93
N ARG A 181 -19.54 17.72 -15.34
CA ARG A 181 -19.49 19.00 -16.08
C ARG A 181 -18.08 19.29 -16.58
N GLU A 182 -17.07 19.15 -15.73
CA GLU A 182 -15.65 19.30 -16.12
C GLU A 182 -15.28 18.39 -17.31
N LEU A 183 -15.82 17.15 -17.37
CA LEU A 183 -15.59 16.25 -18.49
C LEU A 183 -16.27 16.76 -19.78
N ILE A 184 -17.54 17.17 -19.71
CA ILE A 184 -18.31 17.66 -20.88
C ILE A 184 -17.67 18.93 -21.45
N ASP A 185 -17.32 19.88 -20.58
CA ASP A 185 -16.75 21.16 -20.98
C ASP A 185 -15.34 20.96 -21.57
N GLY A 186 -14.52 20.09 -20.98
CA GLY A 186 -13.18 19.78 -21.49
C GLY A 186 -13.18 19.13 -22.89
N TYR A 187 -14.24 18.42 -23.27
CA TYR A 187 -14.40 17.91 -24.64
C TYR A 187 -14.78 19.00 -25.65
N SER A 188 -15.23 20.17 -25.20
CA SER A 188 -15.63 21.27 -26.10
C SER A 188 -14.45 22.17 -26.50
N GLU A 189 -13.32 22.08 -25.80
CA GLU A 189 -12.11 22.88 -26.04
C GLU A 189 -10.99 22.11 -26.79
N SER A 190 -11.21 20.82 -27.11
CA SER A 190 -10.25 19.92 -27.79
C SER A 190 -10.61 19.71 -29.25
#